data_AF-A0A662UWM2-F1
#
_entry.id   AF-A0A662UWM2-F1
#
_cell.length_a   1.000
_cell.length_b   1.000
_cell.length_c   1.000
_cell.angle_alpha   90.00
_cell.angle_beta   90.00
_cell.angle_gamma   90.00
#
_symmetry.space_group_name_H-M   'P 1'
#
loop_
_entity.id
_entity.type
_entity.pdbx_description
1 polymer ?
#
loop_
_entity_poly.entity_id
_entity_poly.type
_entity_poly.pdbx_seq_one_letter_code
_entity_poly.pdbx_strand_id
1 'polypeptide(L)' 'MTQQKEYEGVFEQDNPLITLTSTVEKALARYSIGLLEATLRAAAASKNVEIQFDADKPLRVEFELPTGGSIIYWIAPRSA' A
#
# COMPACT_ATOMS: atom_id res chain seq x y z
N MET A 1 -0.56 24.39 11.76
CA MET A 1 0.21 23.15 11.99
C MET A 1 -0.69 21.99 11.59
N THR A 2 -0.39 21.34 10.48
CA THR A 2 -1.21 20.22 9.97
C THR A 2 -0.84 18.99 10.78
N GLN A 3 -1.78 18.48 11.57
CA GLN A 3 -1.57 17.27 12.37
C GLN A 3 -1.47 16.08 11.41
N GLN A 4 -0.29 15.46 11.35
CA GLN A 4 -0.09 14.20 10.65
C GLN A 4 -0.84 13.13 11.43
N LYS A 5 -1.93 12.62 10.86
CA LYS A 5 -2.72 11.54 11.46
C LYS A 5 -2.21 10.22 10.90
N GLU A 6 -1.61 9.42 11.75
CA GLU A 6 -1.27 8.03 11.44
C GLU A 6 -2.50 7.17 11.71
N TYR A 7 -2.81 6.28 10.76
CA TYR A 7 -3.92 5.33 10.89
C TYR A 7 -3.31 3.93 10.82
N GLU A 8 -3.38 3.21 11.93
CA GLU A 8 -2.92 1.83 12.05
C GLU A 8 -4.12 0.88 12.01
N GLY A 9 -4.09 -0.09 11.10
CA GLY A 9 -5.02 -1.21 11.08
C GLY A 9 -4.28 -2.48 11.48
N VAL A 10 -4.61 -3.05 12.64
CA VAL A 10 -4.08 -4.35 13.06
C VAL A 10 -4.98 -5.45 12.48
N PHE A 11 -4.42 -6.31 11.64
CA PHE A 11 -5.15 -7.42 11.02
C PHE A 11 -4.87 -8.72 11.77
N GLU A 12 -5.94 -9.45 12.08
CA GLU A 12 -5.87 -10.77 12.70
C GLU A 12 -6.33 -11.84 11.70
N GLN A 13 -5.85 -13.07 11.89
CA GLN A 13 -6.30 -14.21 11.11
C GLN A 13 -7.83 -14.32 11.20
N ASP A 14 -8.49 -14.48 10.05
CA ASP A 14 -9.96 -14.55 9.88
C ASP A 14 -10.75 -13.23 9.98
N ASN A 15 -10.08 -12.07 10.14
CA ASN A 15 -10.73 -10.74 10.05
C ASN A 15 -10.00 -9.80 9.06
N PRO A 16 -10.10 -10.04 7.74
CA PRO A 16 -9.39 -9.26 6.76
C PRO A 16 -10.01 -7.86 6.61
N LEU A 17 -9.17 -6.84 6.42
CA LEU A 17 -9.63 -5.53 6.01
C LEU A 17 -10.19 -5.59 4.60
N ILE A 18 -11.52 -5.44 4.51
CA ILE A 18 -12.22 -5.49 3.23
C ILE A 18 -12.04 -4.16 2.47
N THR A 19 -11.93 -3.03 3.17
CA THR A 19 -11.87 -1.70 2.55
C THR A 19 -11.21 -0.66 3.46
N LEU A 20 -10.31 0.15 2.89
CA LEU A 20 -9.75 1.36 3.51
C LEU A 20 -10.11 2.57 2.65
N THR A 21 -10.80 3.56 3.22
CA THR A 21 -11.19 4.79 2.52
C THR A 21 -10.78 6.02 3.32
N SER A 22 -10.22 7.01 2.64
CA SER A 22 -9.89 8.29 3.24
C SER A 22 -11.07 9.27 3.15
N THR A 23 -11.31 10.03 4.22
CA THR A 23 -12.35 11.08 4.26
C THR A 23 -11.89 12.41 3.67
N VAL A 24 -10.62 12.52 3.25
CA VAL A 24 -10.11 13.73 2.59
C VAL A 24 -10.19 13.59 1.08
N GLU A 25 -10.84 14.56 0.44
CA GLU A 25 -11.13 14.63 -1.00
C GLU A 25 -9.88 14.52 -1.89
N LYS A 26 -8.69 14.84 -1.34
CA LYS A 26 -7.41 14.84 -2.04
C LYS A 26 -6.61 13.54 -1.92
N ALA A 27 -7.02 12.56 -1.12
CA ALA A 27 -6.28 11.30 -0.98
C ALA A 27 -6.84 10.20 -1.90
N LEU A 28 -6.99 10.51 -3.19
CA LEU A 28 -7.45 9.57 -4.20
C LEU A 28 -6.41 9.48 -5.33
N ALA A 29 -5.87 8.28 -5.54
CA ALA A 29 -5.05 7.96 -6.68
C ALA A 29 -5.53 6.64 -7.31
N ARG A 30 -5.49 6.54 -8.63
CA ARG A 30 -5.90 5.33 -9.38
C ARG A 30 -4.66 4.61 -9.88
N TYR A 31 -4.63 3.29 -9.80
CA TYR A 31 -3.51 2.47 -10.25
C TYR A 31 -3.97 1.36 -11.20
N SER A 32 -3.05 0.86 -12.02
CA SER A 32 -3.33 -0.28 -12.91
C SER A 32 -3.48 -1.56 -12.11
N ILE A 33 -4.60 -2.27 -12.24
CA ILE A 33 -4.82 -3.57 -11.57
C ILE A 33 -3.69 -4.54 -11.88
N GLY A 34 -3.33 -4.72 -13.16
CA GLY A 34 -2.26 -5.64 -13.53
C GLY A 34 -0.87 -5.28 -12.96
N LEU A 35 -0.61 -4.00 -12.65
CA LEU A 35 0.63 -3.61 -11.97
C LEU A 35 0.56 -3.94 -10.48
N LEU A 36 -0.59 -3.72 -9.83
CA LEU A 36 -0.82 -4.13 -8.44
C LEU A 36 -0.72 -5.65 -8.28
N GLU A 37 -1.34 -6.43 -9.17
CA GLU A 37 -1.26 -7.89 -9.14
C GLU A 37 0.18 -8.39 -9.27
N ALA A 38 1.01 -7.70 -10.07
CA ALA A 38 2.41 -8.07 -10.22
C ALA A 38 3.20 -7.89 -8.92
N THR A 39 2.87 -6.91 -8.07
CA THR A 39 3.58 -6.71 -6.80
C THR A 39 3.22 -7.78 -5.77
N LEU A 40 2.02 -8.35 -5.83
CA LEU A 40 1.57 -9.39 -4.90
C LEU A 40 2.37 -10.68 -4.98
N ARG A 41 3.15 -10.91 -6.05
CA ARG A 41 4.08 -12.06 -6.13
C ARG A 41 5.08 -12.07 -4.98
N ALA A 42 5.50 -10.90 -4.50
CA ALA A 42 6.41 -10.77 -3.37
C ALA A 42 5.74 -11.16 -2.03
N ALA A 43 4.40 -11.09 -1.93
CA ALA A 43 3.67 -11.44 -0.71
C ALA A 43 3.87 -12.90 -0.30
N ALA A 44 4.11 -13.81 -1.25
CA ALA A 44 4.35 -15.23 -0.95
C ALA A 44 5.61 -15.46 -0.09
N ALA A 45 6.56 -14.51 -0.13
CA ALA A 45 7.82 -14.58 0.61
C ALA A 45 7.84 -13.63 1.81
N SER A 46 6.75 -12.93 2.11
CA SER A 46 6.70 -11.86 3.12
C SER A 46 5.55 -12.05 4.09
N LYS A 47 5.71 -11.54 5.32
CA LYS A 47 4.65 -11.55 6.33
C LYS A 47 3.89 -10.24 6.41
N ASN A 48 4.59 -9.14 6.15
CA ASN A 48 4.07 -7.78 6.24
C ASN A 48 4.24 -7.09 4.88
N VAL A 49 3.32 -6.16 4.60
CA VAL A 49 3.42 -5.23 3.49
C VAL A 49 3.17 -3.81 4.00
N GLU A 50 4.04 -2.88 3.63
CA GLU A 50 3.83 -1.46 3.86
C GLU A 50 3.39 -0.79 2.56
N ILE A 51 2.31 -0.01 2.64
CA ILE A 51 1.70 0.67 1.50
C ILE A 51 1.67 2.17 1.80
N GLN A 52 2.36 2.98 0.98
CA GLN A 52 2.37 4.44 1.10
C GLN A 52 1.92 5.06 -0.22
N PHE A 53 0.90 5.91 -0.19
CA PHE A 53 0.39 6.60 -1.38
C PHE A 53 0.15 8.09 -1.10
N ASP A 54 0.18 8.88 -2.17
CA ASP A 54 -0.17 10.30 -2.19
C ASP A 54 -0.97 10.58 -3.47
N ALA A 55 -1.65 11.72 -3.54
CA ALA A 55 -2.45 12.13 -4.69
C ALA A 55 -1.62 12.27 -5.99
N ASP A 56 -0.36 12.69 -5.84
CA ASP A 56 0.53 13.11 -6.91
C ASP A 56 1.87 12.36 -6.92
N LYS A 57 2.02 11.33 -6.08
CA LYS A 57 3.25 10.51 -6.00
C LYS A 57 2.98 9.05 -6.36
N PRO A 58 4.02 8.32 -6.81
CA PRO A 58 3.93 6.88 -6.98
C PRO A 58 3.50 6.18 -5.69
N LEU A 59 2.65 5.16 -5.82
CA LEU A 59 2.39 4.21 -4.73
C LEU A 59 3.68 3.44 -4.44
N ARG A 60 4.11 3.46 -3.19
CA ARG A 60 5.18 2.62 -2.66
C ARG A 60 4.56 1.38 -2.02
N VAL A 61 4.99 0.21 -2.47
CA VAL A 61 4.64 -1.08 -1.85
C VAL A 61 5.94 -1.76 -1.43
N GLU A 62 6.13 -1.92 -0.12
CA GLU A 62 7.31 -2.58 0.44
C GLU A 62 6.93 -3.91 1.08
N PHE A 63 7.64 -4.96 0.69
CA PHE A 63 7.51 -6.31 1.25
C PHE A 63 8.76 -6.64 2.05
N GLU A 64 8.61 -6.91 3.34
CA GLU A 64 9.70 -7.31 4.22
C GLU A 64 9.96 -8.82 4.12
N LEU A 65 11.21 -9.21 3.90
CA LEU A 65 11.58 -10.62 3.79
C LEU A 65 12.01 -11.21 5.15
N PRO A 66 11.63 -12.45 5.48
CA PRO A 66 11.97 -13.09 6.75
C PRO A 66 13.46 -13.20 7.06
N THR A 67 14.30 -13.28 6.03
CA THR A 67 15.76 -13.41 6.13
C THR A 67 16.47 -12.05 6.22
N GLY A 68 15.72 -10.95 6.28
CA GLY A 68 16.22 -9.59 6.15
C GLY A 68 16.20 -9.08 4.70
N GLY A 69 16.08 -7.77 4.56
CA GLY A 69 15.92 -7.07 3.28
C GLY A 69 14.46 -6.83 2.90
N SER A 70 14.25 -6.00 1.87
CA SER A 70 12.93 -5.67 1.36
C SER A 70 12.87 -5.60 -0.16
N ILE A 71 11.69 -5.87 -0.71
CA ILE A 71 11.36 -5.65 -2.11
C ILE A 71 10.43 -4.44 -2.18
N ILE A 72 10.87 -3.40 -2.88
CA ILE A 72 10.12 -2.14 -3.02
C ILE A 72 9.66 -1.97 -4.46
N TYR A 73 8.34 -1.82 -4.64
CA TYR A 73 7.73 -1.43 -5.90
C TYR A 73 7.27 0.03 -5.84
N TRP A 74 7.55 0.76 -6.92
CA TRP A 74 7.04 2.11 -7.15
C TRP A 74 6.10 2.10 -8.34
N ILE A 75 4.82 2.39 -8.12
CA ILE A 75 3.78 2.33 -9.14
C ILE A 75 3.27 3.74 -9.41
N ALA A 76 3.52 4.26 -10.60
CA ALA A 76 2.98 5.54 -11.00
C ALA A 76 1.44 5.51 -11.01
N PRO A 77 0.76 6.55 -10.49
CA PRO A 77 -0.67 6.67 -10.62
C PRO A 77 -1.05 6.81 -12.10
N ARG A 78 -2.21 6.29 -12.46
CA ARG A 78 -2.84 6.60 -13.75
C ARG A 78 -3.35 8.04 -13.70
N SER A 79 -3.13 8.78 -14.78
CA SER A 79 -3.79 10.05 -15.02
C SER A 79 -5.30 9.87 -14.81
N ALA A 80 -5.90 10.77 -14.04
CA ALA A 80 -7.33 10.72 -13.71
C ALA A 80 -8.22 10.81 -14.96
#